data_AF-H8MF85-F1
#
_entry.id   AF-H8MF85-F1
#
_cell.length_a   1.000
_cell.length_b   1.000
_cell.length_c   1.000
_cell.angle_alpha   90.00
_cell.angle_beta   90.00
_cell.angle_gamma   90.00
#
_symmetry.space_group_name_H-M   'P 1'
#
loop_
_entity.id
_entity.type
_entity.pdbx_description
1 polymer ?
#
loop_
_entity_poly.entity_id
_entity_poly.type
_entity_poly.pdbx_seq_one_letter_code
_entity_poly.pdbx_strand_id
1 'polypeptide(L)'
;MNVVVDAGADGGHDAGADGGLDAGADEGVDAGTDGGADAGTCTQDADCDLEQRCEHATGACVPRTLRCTTSADCLASELCHPTADVCVQTCMSAADCPDSAKICDVLSPTDSQRVCKCSTDVLCNEGRSTFDQVCSIQDAVCTPKCTADAECAEGLRCDTTTGQCKVRGDSGAPCTGAGQSNCDYGTHFCSSNVCTALWEPTCLNYENFPNKDRLGTTGPILYDARRVSVSTDPALCGSATPKRVDVALSAYASRPFPTLKSQLGGFFRVMVDGSTRDGQSTLFPGNTYTVSGEDRERAEFVVSLCVEPTSTTLSGGFYFTDGNFLCFQANY
;
A
#
# COMPACT_ATOMS: atom_id res chain seq x y z
N MET A 1 -17.45 -28.83 -59.03
CA MET A 1 -18.70 -29.30 -59.67
C MET A 1 -19.69 -29.52 -58.54
N ASN A 2 -20.53 -28.54 -58.21
CA ASN A 2 -21.87 -28.24 -58.81
C ASN A 2 -22.82 -29.43 -58.54
N VAL A 3 -24.06 -29.32 -58.07
CA VAL A 3 -25.18 -28.34 -58.17
C VAL A 3 -26.08 -28.63 -56.93
N VAL A 4 -26.99 -27.82 -56.36
CA VAL A 4 -28.37 -27.39 -56.73
C VAL A 4 -28.93 -26.66 -55.47
N VAL A 5 -29.92 -25.75 -55.43
CA VAL A 5 -30.93 -25.20 -56.35
C VAL A 5 -31.29 -23.79 -55.85
N ASP A 6 -31.72 -22.97 -56.81
CA ASP A 6 -32.46 -21.71 -56.77
C ASP A 6 -33.83 -21.76 -56.03
N ALA A 7 -34.26 -20.62 -55.49
CA ALA A 7 -35.65 -20.16 -55.44
C ALA A 7 -35.70 -18.67 -55.05
N GLY A 8 -35.87 -17.81 -56.05
CA GLY A 8 -36.15 -16.38 -55.87
C GLY A 8 -37.57 -16.05 -55.41
N ALA A 9 -37.77 -14.77 -55.08
CA ALA A 9 -39.01 -14.05 -55.28
C ALA A 9 -38.75 -12.53 -55.26
N ASP A 10 -39.63 -11.81 -55.93
CA ASP A 10 -39.44 -10.64 -56.76
C ASP A 10 -40.59 -9.63 -56.54
N GLY A 11 -40.35 -8.37 -56.92
CA GLY A 11 -41.34 -7.28 -56.99
C GLY A 11 -40.89 -6.04 -56.21
N GLY A 12 -40.76 -4.85 -56.78
CA GLY A 12 -41.09 -4.36 -58.11
C GLY A 12 -41.25 -2.84 -58.08
N HIS A 13 -40.57 -2.16 -59.01
CA HIS A 13 -40.99 -0.98 -59.80
C HIS A 13 -40.88 0.47 -59.26
N ASP A 14 -40.04 1.22 -59.99
CA ASP A 14 -40.16 2.58 -60.56
C ASP A 14 -41.08 3.62 -59.92
N ALA A 15 -40.54 4.82 -59.69
CA ALA A 15 -40.76 6.00 -60.55
C ALA A 15 -40.11 7.25 -59.93
N GLY A 16 -39.45 8.06 -60.75
CA GLY A 16 -38.86 9.32 -60.33
C GLY A 16 -39.88 10.42 -60.02
N ALA A 17 -39.41 11.46 -59.32
CA ALA A 17 -39.95 12.81 -59.40
C ALA A 17 -38.87 13.80 -58.92
N ASP A 18 -38.49 14.63 -59.87
CA ASP A 18 -37.84 15.92 -59.78
C ASP A 18 -38.74 17.01 -59.17
N GLY A 19 -38.11 18.02 -58.57
CA GLY A 19 -38.71 19.35 -58.42
C GLY A 19 -39.11 19.74 -57.00
N GLY A 20 -38.43 20.75 -56.45
CA GLY A 20 -38.92 21.50 -55.30
C GLY A 20 -37.83 22.19 -54.48
N LEU A 21 -37.19 23.20 -55.05
CA LEU A 21 -36.72 24.34 -54.25
C LEU A 21 -37.97 25.08 -53.79
N ASP A 22 -38.25 25.08 -52.48
CA ASP A 22 -39.12 26.06 -51.86
C ASP A 22 -38.46 26.63 -50.62
N ALA A 23 -38.36 27.95 -50.62
CA ALA A 23 -37.84 28.77 -49.56
C ALA A 23 -38.98 29.03 -48.57
N GLY A 24 -39.03 28.24 -47.50
CA GLY A 24 -39.83 28.52 -46.31
C GLY A 24 -38.89 28.96 -45.20
N ALA A 25 -38.93 30.24 -44.85
CA ALA A 25 -38.38 30.73 -43.59
C ALA A 25 -39.43 30.52 -42.50
N ASP A 26 -39.16 29.60 -41.58
CA ASP A 26 -39.83 29.52 -40.29
C ASP A 26 -38.78 29.42 -39.17
N GLU A 27 -38.79 30.45 -38.33
CA GLU A 27 -37.97 30.55 -37.13
C GLU A 27 -38.32 29.43 -36.16
N GLY A 28 -37.47 28.41 -36.12
CA GLY A 28 -37.43 27.39 -35.09
C GLY A 28 -36.00 27.25 -34.61
N VAL A 29 -35.74 27.71 -33.39
CA VAL A 29 -34.47 27.57 -32.69
C VAL A 29 -34.10 26.08 -32.65
N ASP A 30 -33.14 25.67 -33.47
CA ASP A 30 -32.42 24.41 -33.31
C ASP A 30 -30.98 24.74 -32.92
N ALA A 31 -30.73 24.68 -31.61
CA ALA A 31 -29.40 24.64 -31.04
C ALA A 31 -28.80 23.24 -31.30
N GLY A 32 -28.54 22.94 -32.56
CA GLY A 32 -27.74 21.81 -32.98
C GLY A 32 -26.38 22.32 -33.43
N THR A 33 -25.52 22.67 -32.47
CA THR A 33 -24.11 22.96 -32.78
C THR A 33 -23.45 21.65 -33.19
N ASP A 34 -23.02 21.67 -34.44
CA ASP A 34 -22.09 20.77 -35.07
C ASP A 34 -20.81 20.60 -34.22
N GLY A 35 -20.30 19.37 -34.22
CA GLY A 35 -18.99 19.04 -33.67
C GLY A 35 -17.89 19.78 -34.41
N GLY A 36 -17.54 20.97 -33.92
CA GLY A 36 -16.35 21.71 -34.26
C GLY A 36 -15.46 21.80 -33.02
N ALA A 37 -14.23 21.33 -33.13
CA ALA A 37 -13.18 21.57 -32.15
C ALA A 37 -12.84 23.07 -32.11
N ASP A 38 -13.65 23.87 -31.43
CA ASP A 38 -13.30 25.22 -31.04
C ASP A 38 -12.77 25.19 -29.62
N ALA A 39 -11.55 25.70 -29.44
CA ALA A 39 -11.06 26.15 -28.15
C ALA A 39 -11.90 27.37 -27.75
N GLY A 40 -13.14 27.11 -27.33
CA GLY A 40 -14.19 28.09 -27.14
C GLY A 40 -13.97 28.88 -25.88
N THR A 41 -14.04 30.20 -26.02
CA THR A 41 -14.09 31.07 -24.86
C THR A 41 -15.38 30.84 -24.09
N CYS A 42 -15.33 30.80 -22.76
CA CYS A 42 -16.44 30.52 -21.89
C CYS A 42 -16.72 31.67 -20.93
N THR A 43 -17.95 31.74 -20.42
CA THR A 43 -18.37 32.66 -19.36
C THR A 43 -18.91 31.94 -18.13
N GLN A 44 -19.30 30.68 -18.30
CA GLN A 44 -19.83 29.78 -17.29
C GLN A 44 -19.54 28.33 -17.71
N ASP A 45 -19.54 27.39 -16.77
CA ASP A 45 -19.16 25.99 -17.05
C ASP A 45 -20.08 25.27 -18.02
N ALA A 46 -21.34 25.72 -18.15
CA ALA A 46 -22.29 25.19 -19.12
C ALA A 46 -21.87 25.48 -20.57
N ASP A 47 -20.92 26.41 -20.77
CA ASP A 47 -20.35 26.74 -22.08
C ASP A 47 -19.21 25.76 -22.47
N CYS A 48 -18.84 24.84 -21.57
CA CYS A 48 -17.77 23.87 -21.75
C CYS A 48 -18.31 22.44 -21.81
N ASP A 49 -17.53 21.53 -22.40
CA ASP A 49 -17.85 20.10 -22.42
C ASP A 49 -18.01 19.53 -20.99
N LEU A 50 -18.73 18.41 -20.86
CA LEU A 50 -19.09 17.79 -19.57
C LEU A 50 -17.89 17.47 -18.65
N GLU A 51 -16.66 17.41 -19.18
CA GLU A 51 -15.41 17.16 -18.43
C GLU A 51 -14.52 18.41 -18.29
N GLN A 52 -15.04 19.58 -18.65
CA GLN A 52 -14.34 20.86 -18.62
C GLN A 52 -15.08 21.85 -17.71
N ARG A 53 -14.37 22.92 -17.36
CA ARG A 53 -14.92 24.07 -16.64
C ARG A 53 -14.40 25.35 -17.25
N CYS A 54 -15.11 26.44 -17.01
CA CYS A 54 -14.67 27.74 -17.44
C CYS A 54 -13.62 28.32 -16.49
N GLU A 55 -12.41 28.58 -17.00
CA GLU A 55 -11.39 29.34 -16.30
C GLU A 55 -11.72 30.84 -16.44
N HIS A 56 -12.30 31.45 -15.42
CA HIS A 56 -12.78 32.84 -15.49
C HIS A 56 -11.66 33.88 -15.69
N ALA A 57 -10.40 33.54 -15.34
CA ALA A 57 -9.26 34.44 -15.54
C ALA A 57 -8.84 34.55 -17.02
N THR A 58 -9.00 33.47 -17.79
CA THR A 58 -8.57 33.39 -19.19
C THR A 58 -9.76 33.29 -20.16
N GLY A 59 -10.95 33.03 -19.62
CA GLY A 59 -12.16 32.76 -20.37
C GLY A 59 -12.06 31.49 -21.21
N ALA A 60 -11.25 30.49 -20.81
CA ALA A 60 -11.04 29.27 -21.59
C ALA A 60 -11.64 28.05 -20.89
N CYS A 61 -12.22 27.13 -21.66
CA CYS A 61 -12.59 25.83 -21.13
C CYS A 61 -11.32 25.01 -20.83
N VAL A 62 -11.08 24.77 -19.56
CA VAL A 62 -9.96 23.94 -19.08
C VAL A 62 -10.51 22.59 -18.61
N PRO A 63 -9.74 21.49 -18.73
CA PRO A 63 -10.11 20.23 -18.11
C PRO A 63 -10.47 20.45 -16.65
N ARG A 64 -11.52 19.79 -16.14
CA ARG A 64 -11.82 19.78 -14.71
C ARG A 64 -10.63 19.16 -13.97
N THR A 65 -9.64 19.97 -13.61
CA THR A 65 -8.65 19.57 -12.63
C THR A 65 -9.39 19.54 -11.32
N LEU A 66 -9.71 18.33 -10.87
CA LEU A 66 -10.29 18.05 -9.55
C LEU A 66 -9.49 18.65 -8.40
N ARG A 67 -8.30 19.24 -8.65
CA ARG A 67 -7.42 19.82 -7.65
C ARG A 67 -7.67 21.29 -7.37
N CYS A 68 -7.55 21.68 -6.10
CA CYS A 68 -7.81 23.03 -5.60
C CYS A 68 -6.77 23.44 -4.56
N THR A 69 -6.61 24.74 -4.32
CA THR A 69 -5.80 25.29 -3.23
C THR A 69 -6.64 26.00 -2.18
N THR A 70 -7.78 26.55 -2.60
CA THR A 70 -8.78 27.17 -1.74
C THR A 70 -10.19 26.80 -2.23
N SER A 71 -11.19 26.93 -1.37
CA SER A 71 -12.58 26.66 -1.76
C SER A 71 -13.14 27.64 -2.80
N ALA A 72 -12.46 28.77 -3.04
CA ALA A 72 -12.79 29.68 -4.14
C ALA A 72 -12.44 29.10 -5.51
N ASP A 73 -11.56 28.08 -5.54
CA ASP A 73 -11.18 27.37 -6.77
C ASP A 73 -12.26 26.35 -7.18
N CYS A 74 -13.16 25.99 -6.25
CA CYS A 74 -14.23 25.02 -6.43
C CYS A 74 -15.58 25.70 -6.72
N LEU A 75 -16.59 24.91 -7.11
CA LEU A 75 -17.94 25.43 -7.36
C LEU A 75 -18.60 25.97 -6.08
N ALA A 76 -19.65 26.78 -6.25
CA ALA A 76 -20.38 27.39 -5.12
C ALA A 76 -20.96 26.37 -4.11
N SER A 77 -21.13 25.12 -4.53
CA SER A 77 -21.62 24.00 -3.70
C SER A 77 -20.50 23.03 -3.27
N GLU A 78 -19.24 23.39 -3.50
CA GLU A 78 -18.06 22.56 -3.25
C GLU A 78 -17.10 23.26 -2.28
N LEU A 79 -16.25 22.46 -1.66
CA LEU A 79 -15.19 22.89 -0.77
C LEU A 79 -13.88 22.26 -1.24
N CYS A 80 -12.77 22.97 -1.06
CA CYS A 80 -11.47 22.34 -1.24
C CYS A 80 -11.14 21.45 -0.03
N HIS A 81 -10.91 20.16 -0.25
CA HIS A 81 -10.54 19.23 0.82
C HIS A 81 -9.12 19.56 1.35
N PRO A 82 -8.94 19.83 2.65
CA PRO A 82 -7.73 20.45 3.19
C PRO A 82 -6.47 19.56 3.15
N THR A 83 -6.63 18.25 2.94
CA THR A 83 -5.54 17.27 2.87
C THR A 83 -5.44 16.57 1.53
N ALA A 84 -6.54 16.51 0.78
CA ALA A 84 -6.57 15.82 -0.51
C ALA A 84 -6.31 16.82 -1.66
N ASP A 85 -6.47 18.11 -1.39
CA ASP A 85 -6.42 19.20 -2.36
C ASP A 85 -7.35 18.93 -3.53
N VAL A 86 -8.53 18.35 -3.25
CA VAL A 86 -9.55 17.99 -4.23
C VAL A 86 -10.85 18.71 -3.91
N CYS A 87 -11.57 19.21 -4.92
CA CYS A 87 -12.90 19.77 -4.72
C CYS A 87 -13.90 18.66 -4.35
N VAL A 88 -14.56 18.82 -3.20
CA VAL A 88 -15.56 17.90 -2.67
C VAL A 88 -16.90 18.60 -2.53
N GLN A 89 -17.98 17.94 -2.94
CA GLN A 89 -19.32 18.49 -2.86
C GLN A 89 -19.82 18.54 -1.41
N THR A 90 -20.42 19.66 -1.02
CA THR A 90 -21.07 19.80 0.28
C THR A 90 -22.46 19.17 0.26
N CYS A 91 -22.95 18.71 1.41
CA CYS A 91 -24.21 17.97 1.49
C CYS A 91 -24.97 18.20 2.80
N MET A 92 -26.30 18.04 2.76
CA MET A 92 -27.13 18.00 3.97
C MET A 92 -27.56 16.57 4.30
N SER A 93 -27.74 15.75 3.27
CA SER A 93 -28.09 14.34 3.33
C SER A 93 -27.41 13.53 2.22
N ALA A 94 -27.44 12.20 2.32
CA ALA A 94 -26.88 11.31 1.30
C ALA A 94 -27.54 11.46 -0.08
N ALA A 95 -28.76 12.00 -0.15
CA ALA A 95 -29.46 12.22 -1.41
C ALA A 95 -28.88 13.38 -2.22
N ASP A 96 -28.15 14.29 -1.57
CA ASP A 96 -27.52 15.43 -2.23
C ASP A 96 -26.21 15.05 -2.93
N CYS A 97 -25.71 13.83 -2.66
CA CYS A 97 -24.42 13.39 -3.13
C CYS A 97 -24.49 12.63 -4.46
N PRO A 98 -23.46 12.78 -5.31
CA PRO A 98 -23.38 12.06 -6.57
C PRO A 98 -23.25 10.55 -6.34
N ASP A 99 -23.53 9.77 -7.39
CA ASP A 99 -23.43 8.31 -7.34
C ASP A 99 -22.03 7.83 -6.94
N SER A 100 -20.99 8.60 -7.30
CA SER A 100 -19.59 8.34 -6.92
C SER A 100 -19.28 8.54 -5.43
N ALA A 101 -20.15 9.20 -4.67
CA ALA A 101 -19.90 9.57 -3.28
C ALA A 101 -21.19 9.56 -2.43
N LYS A 102 -21.89 8.42 -2.36
CA LYS A 102 -23.19 8.24 -1.68
C LYS A 102 -23.26 8.57 -0.17
N ILE A 103 -22.16 8.95 0.48
CA ILE A 103 -22.12 9.20 1.93
C ILE A 103 -21.99 10.69 2.20
N CYS A 104 -22.90 11.26 2.98
CA CYS A 104 -22.78 12.64 3.46
C CYS A 104 -22.30 12.67 4.91
N ASP A 105 -21.06 13.12 5.14
CA ASP A 105 -20.45 13.10 6.47
C ASP A 105 -19.52 14.29 6.73
N VAL A 106 -19.18 14.54 8.00
CA VAL A 106 -18.31 15.65 8.38
C VAL A 106 -16.92 15.53 7.77
N LEU A 107 -16.34 16.64 7.31
CA LEU A 107 -15.06 16.73 6.61
C LEU A 107 -13.93 16.13 7.45
N SER A 108 -13.84 16.52 8.73
CA SER A 108 -12.85 15.99 9.66
C SER A 108 -13.36 16.07 11.10
N PRO A 109 -12.70 15.42 12.08
CA PRO A 109 -13.08 15.54 13.49
C PRO A 109 -13.04 16.98 14.05
N THR A 110 -12.29 17.87 13.39
CA THR A 110 -12.13 19.28 13.77
C THR A 110 -12.96 20.25 12.92
N ASP A 111 -13.61 19.75 11.86
CA ASP A 111 -14.43 20.55 10.95
C ASP A 111 -15.82 19.92 10.77
N SER A 112 -16.85 20.63 11.24
CA SER A 112 -18.24 20.18 11.20
C SER A 112 -18.92 20.31 9.83
N GLN A 113 -18.27 20.90 8.82
CA GLN A 113 -18.82 20.97 7.46
C GLN A 113 -19.02 19.56 6.89
N ARG A 114 -20.15 19.32 6.23
CA ARG A 114 -20.48 18.00 5.68
C ARG A 114 -20.19 17.96 4.20
N VAL A 115 -19.48 16.92 3.78
CA VAL A 115 -19.06 16.69 2.39
C VAL A 115 -19.43 15.27 1.95
N CYS A 116 -19.58 15.11 0.65
CA CYS A 116 -19.82 13.82 0.03
C CYS A 116 -18.53 13.00 0.01
N LYS A 117 -18.60 11.79 0.56
CA LYS A 117 -17.50 10.84 0.68
C LYS A 117 -17.79 9.58 -0.11
N CYS A 118 -16.75 9.04 -0.74
CA CYS A 118 -16.79 7.70 -1.30
C CYS A 118 -16.59 6.66 -0.19
N SER A 119 -17.00 5.42 -0.46
CA SER A 119 -16.78 4.28 0.44
C SER A 119 -16.14 3.08 -0.23
N THR A 120 -16.16 3.03 -1.56
CA THR A 120 -15.58 1.94 -2.34
C THR A 120 -15.00 2.49 -3.64
N ASP A 121 -13.98 1.81 -4.16
CA ASP A 121 -13.44 2.10 -5.49
C ASP A 121 -14.50 1.90 -6.58
N VAL A 122 -15.45 0.99 -6.38
CA VAL A 122 -16.55 0.74 -7.32
C VAL A 122 -17.39 1.99 -7.53
N LEU A 123 -17.72 2.72 -6.46
CA LEU A 123 -18.45 3.99 -6.56
C LEU A 123 -17.63 5.03 -7.34
N CYS A 124 -16.33 5.15 -7.06
CA CYS A 124 -15.45 6.09 -7.78
C CYS A 124 -15.29 5.79 -9.28
N ASN A 125 -15.65 4.59 -9.72
CA ASN A 125 -15.59 4.18 -11.12
C ASN A 125 -16.97 3.90 -11.73
N GLU A 126 -18.07 4.18 -11.03
CA GLU A 126 -19.42 3.97 -11.55
C GLU A 126 -19.68 4.89 -12.75
N GLY A 127 -20.16 4.33 -13.86
CA GLY A 127 -20.40 5.07 -15.10
C GLY A 127 -19.13 5.45 -15.89
N ARG A 128 -17.93 5.07 -15.45
CA ARG A 128 -16.67 5.31 -16.17
C ARG A 128 -16.28 4.13 -17.06
N SER A 129 -15.62 4.41 -18.18
CA SER A 129 -15.06 3.39 -19.08
C SER A 129 -13.74 2.80 -18.59
N THR A 130 -13.08 3.47 -17.64
CA THR A 130 -11.81 3.08 -17.02
C THR A 130 -11.96 2.87 -15.51
N PHE A 131 -11.18 1.94 -14.97
CA PHE A 131 -11.13 1.62 -13.54
C PHE A 131 -9.86 2.18 -12.88
N ASP A 132 -9.56 3.44 -13.16
CA ASP A 132 -8.33 4.14 -12.80
C ASP A 132 -8.43 4.94 -11.49
N GLN A 133 -9.59 4.95 -10.83
CA GLN A 133 -9.78 5.67 -9.57
C GLN A 133 -9.84 4.71 -8.39
N VAL A 134 -9.47 5.23 -7.23
CA VAL A 134 -9.66 4.61 -5.93
C VAL A 134 -10.33 5.58 -4.99
N CYS A 135 -11.09 5.07 -4.04
CA CYS A 135 -11.51 5.85 -2.90
C CYS A 135 -10.33 5.96 -1.93
N SER A 136 -9.73 7.16 -1.80
CA SER A 136 -8.60 7.40 -0.90
C SER A 136 -8.94 6.95 0.52
N ILE A 137 -8.10 6.11 1.10
CA ILE A 137 -8.31 5.60 2.46
C ILE A 137 -8.24 6.69 3.52
N GLN A 138 -7.51 7.77 3.26
CA GLN A 138 -7.25 8.83 4.23
C GLN A 138 -8.37 9.87 4.24
N ASP A 139 -8.85 10.23 3.05
CA ASP A 139 -9.73 11.38 2.85
C ASP A 139 -11.15 10.97 2.44
N ALA A 140 -11.35 9.71 2.06
CA ALA A 140 -12.62 9.20 1.51
C ALA A 140 -13.11 10.03 0.31
N VAL A 141 -12.16 10.45 -0.53
CA VAL A 141 -12.38 11.15 -1.79
C VAL A 141 -11.87 10.29 -2.95
N CYS A 142 -12.54 10.35 -4.09
CA CYS A 142 -12.08 9.64 -5.29
C CYS A 142 -10.81 10.29 -5.83
N THR A 143 -9.72 9.51 -5.90
CA THR A 143 -8.43 9.94 -6.40
C THR A 143 -7.90 8.97 -7.45
N PRO A 144 -7.07 9.43 -8.41
CA PRO A 144 -6.42 8.53 -9.35
C PRO A 144 -5.60 7.47 -8.63
N LYS A 145 -5.57 6.26 -9.19
CA LYS A 145 -4.68 5.20 -8.75
C LYS A 145 -3.24 5.67 -8.87
N CYS A 146 -2.51 5.55 -7.78
CA CYS A 146 -1.07 5.76 -7.84
C CYS A 146 -0.41 4.55 -8.53
N THR A 147 0.65 4.82 -9.28
CA THR A 147 1.57 3.84 -9.88
C THR A 147 2.98 3.99 -9.32
N ALA A 148 3.26 5.11 -8.66
CA ALA A 148 4.52 5.41 -7.99
C ALA A 148 4.30 6.36 -6.79
N ASP A 149 5.22 6.34 -5.83
CA ASP A 149 5.18 7.20 -4.64
C ASP A 149 5.10 8.70 -4.97
N ALA A 150 5.67 9.13 -6.10
CA ALA A 150 5.67 10.53 -6.55
C ALA A 150 4.26 11.08 -6.85
N GLU A 151 3.26 10.21 -6.98
CA GLU A 151 1.88 10.57 -7.26
C GLU A 151 1.07 10.79 -5.97
N CYS A 152 1.66 10.49 -4.81
CA CYS A 152 1.06 10.64 -3.50
C CYS A 152 1.51 11.94 -2.80
N ALA A 153 0.67 12.48 -1.91
CA ALA A 153 1.01 13.63 -1.10
C ALA A 153 2.21 13.34 -0.16
N GLU A 154 2.90 14.38 0.31
CA GLU A 154 4.05 14.23 1.20
C GLU A 154 3.71 13.36 2.43
N GLY A 155 4.58 12.39 2.77
CA GLY A 155 4.37 11.45 3.87
C GLY A 155 3.52 10.21 3.54
N LEU A 156 3.07 10.10 2.28
CA LEU A 156 2.34 8.94 1.77
C LEU A 156 3.23 8.11 0.82
N ARG A 157 2.94 6.81 0.71
CA ARG A 157 3.55 5.89 -0.27
C ARG A 157 2.47 5.26 -1.15
N CYS A 158 2.85 4.95 -2.38
CA CYS A 158 1.98 4.25 -3.30
C CYS A 158 2.04 2.75 -3.05
N ASP A 159 0.88 2.16 -2.73
CA ASP A 159 0.68 0.73 -2.84
C ASP A 159 0.33 0.39 -4.29
N THR A 160 1.32 0.01 -5.08
CA THR A 160 1.17 -0.29 -6.51
C THR A 160 0.27 -1.49 -6.81
N THR A 161 -0.06 -2.31 -5.80
CA THR A 161 -1.01 -3.43 -5.96
C THR A 161 -2.46 -2.92 -5.92
N THR A 162 -2.73 -1.93 -5.08
CA THR A 162 -4.08 -1.37 -4.90
C THR A 162 -4.28 -0.02 -5.60
N GLY A 163 -3.19 0.66 -5.97
CA GLY A 163 -3.17 2.02 -6.47
C GLY A 163 -3.48 3.07 -5.40
N GLN A 164 -3.29 2.76 -4.12
CA GLN A 164 -3.66 3.64 -3.00
C GLN A 164 -2.45 4.40 -2.46
N CYS A 165 -2.60 5.69 -2.21
CA CYS A 165 -1.65 6.50 -1.44
C CYS A 165 -1.92 6.34 0.06
N LYS A 166 -0.96 5.77 0.80
CA LYS A 166 -1.13 5.41 2.22
C LYS A 166 -0.09 6.12 3.09
N VAL A 167 -0.47 6.54 4.31
CA VAL A 167 0.47 7.08 5.32
C VAL A 167 1.55 6.04 5.59
N ARG A 168 2.81 6.47 5.62
CA ARG A 168 3.90 5.56 5.94
C ARG A 168 3.89 5.17 7.43
N GLY A 169 4.11 3.88 7.70
CA GLY A 169 4.59 3.35 8.97
C GLY A 169 6.13 3.37 9.00
N ASP A 170 6.69 4.45 8.50
CA ASP A 170 8.11 4.72 8.33
C ASP A 170 8.74 5.22 9.63
N SER A 171 10.04 5.46 9.56
CA SER A 171 10.84 5.92 10.68
C SER A 171 10.24 7.21 11.28
N GLY A 172 9.79 7.13 12.53
CA GLY A 172 9.17 8.27 13.23
C GLY A 172 7.65 8.20 13.37
N ALA A 173 6.97 7.34 12.61
CA ALA A 173 5.52 7.17 12.75
C ALA A 173 5.15 6.63 14.14
N PRO A 174 4.10 7.14 14.80
CA PRO A 174 3.68 6.64 16.09
C PRO A 174 3.19 5.20 15.96
N CYS A 175 3.61 4.36 16.88
CA CYS A 175 3.15 2.98 16.99
C CYS A 175 2.88 2.63 18.44
N THR A 176 2.14 1.54 18.69
CA THR A 176 1.90 1.05 20.05
C THR A 176 2.29 -0.42 20.15
N GLY A 177 2.91 -0.79 21.27
CA GLY A 177 3.34 -2.16 21.54
C GLY A 177 4.75 -2.46 21.03
N ALA A 178 4.94 -3.64 20.43
CA ALA A 178 6.23 -4.15 19.95
C ALA A 178 6.05 -4.96 18.65
N GLY A 179 7.15 -5.27 17.96
CA GLY A 179 7.14 -6.01 16.70
C GLY A 179 6.69 -5.13 15.54
N GLN A 180 5.93 -5.65 14.57
CA GLN A 180 5.52 -4.86 13.40
C GLN A 180 4.57 -3.72 13.76
N SER A 181 3.56 -3.95 14.61
CA SER A 181 2.51 -2.97 14.91
C SER A 181 1.92 -2.39 13.61
N ASN A 182 1.78 -1.06 13.50
CA ASN A 182 1.40 -0.36 12.27
C ASN A 182 2.60 0.05 11.40
N CYS A 183 3.82 -0.41 11.70
CA CYS A 183 5.03 -0.07 10.94
C CYS A 183 5.13 -0.86 9.64
N ASP A 184 5.90 -0.33 8.67
CA ASP A 184 6.11 -1.00 7.39
C ASP A 184 6.73 -2.40 7.58
N TYR A 185 6.03 -3.42 7.08
CA TYR A 185 6.48 -4.81 7.19
C TYR A 185 7.82 -5.04 6.49
N GLY A 186 8.71 -5.77 7.14
CA GLY A 186 9.99 -6.17 6.56
C GLY A 186 11.03 -5.05 6.47
N THR A 187 10.67 -3.83 6.85
CA THR A 187 11.57 -2.67 6.84
C THR A 187 11.61 -1.92 8.17
N HIS A 188 10.53 -1.97 8.96
CA HIS A 188 10.43 -1.27 10.24
C HIS A 188 9.87 -2.16 11.34
N PHE A 189 10.01 -1.71 12.58
CA PHE A 189 9.39 -2.29 13.75
C PHE A 189 9.08 -1.21 14.78
N CYS A 190 8.12 -1.48 15.65
CA CYS A 190 7.73 -0.59 16.73
C CYS A 190 8.72 -0.70 17.90
N SER A 191 9.41 0.41 18.17
CA SER A 191 10.32 0.55 19.30
C SER A 191 10.02 1.84 20.03
N SER A 192 9.83 1.77 21.35
CA SER A 192 9.55 2.96 22.18
C SER A 192 8.36 3.81 21.67
N ASN A 193 7.31 3.15 21.18
CA ASN A 193 6.12 3.75 20.56
C ASN A 193 6.38 4.54 19.26
N VAL A 194 7.50 4.26 18.59
CA VAL A 194 7.85 4.86 17.30
C VAL A 194 8.32 3.77 16.32
N CYS A 195 7.84 3.84 15.08
CA CYS A 195 8.33 2.99 14.00
C CYS A 195 9.79 3.30 13.73
N THR A 196 10.63 2.26 13.80
CA THR A 196 12.09 2.34 13.69
C THR A 196 12.54 1.41 12.56
N ALA A 197 13.42 1.89 11.68
CA ALA A 197 13.95 1.07 10.59
C ALA A 197 14.76 -0.13 11.13
N LEU A 198 14.67 -1.25 10.44
CA LEU A 198 15.54 -2.39 10.64
C LEU A 198 16.95 -2.05 10.18
N TRP A 199 17.95 -2.57 10.88
CA TRP A 199 19.35 -2.29 10.59
C TRP A 199 19.84 -3.07 9.36
N GLU A 200 20.66 -2.43 8.54
CA GLU A 200 21.43 -3.14 7.51
C GLU A 200 22.53 -3.98 8.17
N PRO A 201 22.65 -5.27 7.82
CA PRO A 201 23.63 -6.16 8.44
C PRO A 201 25.06 -5.86 7.93
N THR A 202 25.97 -5.53 8.84
CA THR A 202 27.38 -5.21 8.53
C THR A 202 28.39 -6.15 9.19
N CYS A 203 27.93 -7.21 9.84
CA CYS A 203 28.83 -8.15 10.52
C CYS A 203 29.51 -9.10 9.52
N LEU A 204 30.69 -9.59 9.90
CA LEU A 204 31.46 -10.55 9.11
C LEU A 204 30.68 -11.83 8.75
N ASN A 205 29.75 -12.25 9.62
CA ASN A 205 28.82 -13.34 9.33
C ASN A 205 27.97 -13.08 8.07
N TYR A 206 27.51 -11.83 7.86
CA TYR A 206 26.74 -11.41 6.69
C TYR A 206 27.62 -11.19 5.46
N GLU A 207 28.78 -10.56 5.64
CA GLU A 207 29.75 -10.34 4.55
C GLU A 207 30.11 -11.68 3.89
N ASN A 208 30.46 -12.67 4.71
CA ASN A 208 30.85 -14.01 4.25
C ASN A 208 29.66 -14.89 3.87
N PHE A 209 28.42 -14.50 4.15
CA PHE A 209 27.24 -15.30 3.81
C PHE A 209 27.00 -15.30 2.29
N PRO A 210 27.10 -16.46 1.61
CA PRO A 210 26.99 -16.52 0.16
C PRO A 210 25.53 -16.47 -0.33
N ASN A 211 24.57 -16.97 0.45
CA ASN A 211 23.19 -17.20 0.01
C ASN A 211 22.27 -16.00 0.30
N LYS A 212 22.71 -14.80 -0.09
CA LYS A 212 21.95 -13.55 0.15
C LYS A 212 20.60 -13.53 -0.57
N ASP A 213 20.45 -14.32 -1.63
CA ASP A 213 19.21 -14.58 -2.37
C ASP A 213 18.12 -15.25 -1.52
N ARG A 214 18.47 -15.88 -0.40
CA ARG A 214 17.51 -16.49 0.54
C ARG A 214 16.94 -15.51 1.55
N LEU A 215 17.40 -14.26 1.53
CA LEU A 215 16.92 -13.19 2.38
C LEU A 215 15.80 -12.42 1.67
N GLY A 216 14.99 -11.72 2.44
CA GLY A 216 13.90 -10.92 1.90
C GLY A 216 13.22 -10.10 2.97
N THR A 217 12.05 -9.59 2.62
CA THR A 217 11.21 -8.76 3.49
C THR A 217 9.81 -9.32 3.64
N THR A 218 9.57 -10.56 3.20
CA THR A 218 8.23 -11.18 3.13
C THR A 218 8.05 -12.32 4.13
N GLY A 219 9.15 -12.97 4.52
CA GLY A 219 9.24 -13.96 5.59
C GLY A 219 9.31 -13.34 6.99
N PRO A 220 9.51 -14.16 8.04
CA PRO A 220 9.65 -13.66 9.41
C PRO A 220 10.83 -12.71 9.58
N ILE A 221 10.62 -11.66 10.36
CA ILE A 221 11.55 -10.56 10.55
C ILE A 221 12.06 -10.54 11.99
N LEU A 222 13.38 -10.62 12.14
CA LEU A 222 14.10 -10.45 13.39
C LEU A 222 14.35 -8.96 13.64
N TYR A 223 13.83 -8.43 14.76
CA TYR A 223 13.91 -7.00 15.07
C TYR A 223 14.62 -6.69 16.39
N ASP A 224 14.95 -7.69 17.21
CA ASP A 224 15.74 -7.49 18.42
C ASP A 224 16.55 -8.75 18.77
N ALA A 225 17.71 -8.54 19.37
CA ALA A 225 18.53 -9.59 19.97
C ALA A 225 19.22 -9.08 21.23
N ARG A 226 19.08 -9.83 22.33
CA ARG A 226 19.72 -9.49 23.60
C ARG A 226 20.33 -10.70 24.29
N ARG A 227 21.48 -10.50 24.94
CA ARG A 227 22.11 -11.52 25.79
C ARG A 227 21.29 -11.68 27.07
N VAL A 228 20.87 -12.91 27.37
CA VAL A 228 20.10 -13.26 28.57
C VAL A 228 21.05 -13.70 29.69
N SER A 229 21.94 -14.65 29.38
CA SER A 229 22.84 -15.26 30.38
C SER A 229 24.14 -15.73 29.76
N VAL A 230 25.16 -15.85 30.62
CA VAL A 230 26.43 -16.52 30.33
C VAL A 230 26.71 -17.47 31.48
N SER A 231 26.94 -18.73 31.16
CA SER A 231 27.19 -19.78 32.13
C SER A 231 28.23 -20.77 31.60
N THR A 232 28.68 -21.68 32.45
CA THR A 232 29.50 -22.83 32.04
C THR A 232 28.65 -24.08 32.15
N ASP A 233 28.41 -24.74 31.01
CA ASP A 233 27.57 -25.92 30.88
C ASP A 233 28.24 -26.95 29.95
N PRO A 234 29.25 -27.70 30.45
CA PRO A 234 29.97 -28.69 29.66
C PRO A 234 29.09 -29.89 29.28
N ALA A 235 27.97 -30.12 29.98
CA ALA A 235 27.05 -31.21 29.69
C ALA A 235 26.29 -30.94 28.38
N LEU A 236 25.88 -29.69 28.18
CA LEU A 236 25.17 -29.25 26.98
C LEU A 236 26.14 -28.89 25.83
N CYS A 237 27.21 -28.17 26.14
CA CYS A 237 28.12 -27.63 25.15
C CYS A 237 29.36 -28.50 24.85
N GLY A 238 29.60 -29.53 25.65
CA GLY A 238 30.81 -30.35 25.57
C GLY A 238 32.03 -29.68 26.22
N SER A 239 33.13 -30.43 26.28
CA SER A 239 34.36 -30.00 26.97
C SER A 239 35.20 -28.99 26.19
N ALA A 240 35.06 -28.94 24.86
CA ALA A 240 35.83 -28.02 24.00
C ALA A 240 35.31 -26.58 24.04
N THR A 241 33.98 -26.42 24.14
CA THR A 241 33.30 -25.11 24.15
C THR A 241 32.34 -24.99 25.33
N PRO A 242 32.79 -25.22 26.57
CA PRO A 242 31.91 -25.44 27.73
C PRO A 242 31.14 -24.18 28.16
N LYS A 243 31.48 -23.00 27.63
CA LYS A 243 30.81 -21.75 27.97
C LYS A 243 29.56 -21.60 27.11
N ARG A 244 28.41 -21.42 27.76
CA ARG A 244 27.11 -21.25 27.13
C ARG A 244 26.70 -19.79 27.22
N VAL A 245 26.31 -19.21 26.09
CA VAL A 245 25.75 -17.86 26.00
C VAL A 245 24.33 -17.96 25.46
N ASP A 246 23.36 -17.51 26.25
CA ASP A 246 21.96 -17.47 25.85
C ASP A 246 21.60 -16.10 25.27
N VAL A 247 20.95 -16.11 24.11
CA VAL A 247 20.52 -14.91 23.39
C VAL A 247 19.03 -15.03 23.09
N ALA A 248 18.24 -14.07 23.55
CA ALA A 248 16.84 -13.94 23.17
C ALA A 248 16.76 -13.19 21.85
N LEU A 249 16.01 -13.76 20.91
CA LEU A 249 15.69 -13.18 19.61
C LEU A 249 14.20 -12.86 19.57
N SER A 250 13.87 -11.65 19.12
CA SER A 250 12.49 -11.20 18.94
C SER A 250 12.18 -11.09 17.46
N ALA A 251 11.05 -11.67 17.05
CA ALA A 251 10.62 -11.72 15.67
C ALA A 251 9.15 -11.34 15.50
N TYR A 252 8.80 -10.83 14.33
CA TYR A 252 7.42 -10.70 13.87
C TYR A 252 7.24 -11.35 12.50
N ALA A 253 6.02 -11.74 12.13
CA ALA A 253 5.75 -12.35 10.84
C ALA A 253 4.32 -12.08 10.36
N SER A 254 4.13 -12.05 9.05
CA SER A 254 2.81 -11.95 8.39
C SER A 254 2.01 -13.25 8.49
N ARG A 255 2.68 -14.36 8.81
CA ARG A 255 2.09 -15.66 9.06
C ARG A 255 2.29 -16.06 10.53
N PRO A 256 1.31 -16.72 11.16
CA PRO A 256 1.41 -17.15 12.55
C PRO A 256 2.67 -17.98 12.82
N PHE A 257 3.40 -17.63 13.88
CA PHE A 257 4.45 -18.50 14.39
C PHE A 257 3.86 -19.82 14.93
N PRO A 258 4.60 -20.93 14.82
CA PRO A 258 4.16 -22.21 15.34
C PRO A 258 4.08 -22.18 16.86
N THR A 259 3.20 -22.98 17.46
CA THR A 259 3.09 -23.06 18.93
C THR A 259 4.25 -23.83 19.55
N LEU A 260 4.85 -24.77 18.82
CA LEU A 260 5.97 -25.57 19.27
C LEU A 260 7.27 -25.06 18.65
N LYS A 261 8.29 -24.91 19.49
CA LYS A 261 9.63 -24.53 19.07
C LYS A 261 10.25 -25.48 18.03
N SER A 262 9.95 -26.78 18.12
CA SER A 262 10.41 -27.81 17.17
C SER A 262 9.84 -27.62 15.76
N GLN A 263 8.78 -26.82 15.60
CA GLN A 263 8.15 -26.52 14.33
C GLN A 263 8.63 -25.18 13.73
N LEU A 264 9.56 -24.47 14.40
CA LEU A 264 10.14 -23.22 13.90
C LEU A 264 11.09 -23.49 12.73
N GLY A 265 10.53 -23.90 11.60
CA GLY A 265 11.26 -24.17 10.37
C GLY A 265 11.73 -22.90 9.67
N GLY A 266 12.73 -23.05 8.80
CA GLY A 266 13.25 -21.93 8.02
C GLY A 266 14.09 -20.92 8.81
N PHE A 267 14.37 -21.18 10.08
CA PHE A 267 15.28 -20.41 10.93
C PHE A 267 16.70 -20.94 10.82
N PHE A 268 17.68 -20.07 10.62
CA PHE A 268 19.07 -20.45 10.41
C PHE A 268 20.04 -19.55 11.20
N ARG A 269 21.18 -20.15 11.56
CA ARG A 269 22.34 -19.44 12.09
C ARG A 269 23.45 -19.43 11.04
N VAL A 270 24.12 -18.30 10.91
CA VAL A 270 25.29 -18.13 10.06
C VAL A 270 26.52 -17.89 10.92
N MET A 271 27.56 -18.67 10.69
CA MET A 271 28.84 -18.60 11.38
C MET A 271 29.73 -17.51 10.75
N VAL A 272 30.84 -17.16 11.40
CA VAL A 272 31.74 -16.11 10.91
C VAL A 272 32.37 -16.47 9.57
N ASP A 273 32.55 -17.76 9.29
CA ASP A 273 33.02 -18.27 7.99
C ASP A 273 31.95 -18.26 6.88
N GLY A 274 30.76 -17.71 7.15
CA GLY A 274 29.63 -17.68 6.21
C GLY A 274 28.84 -18.99 6.12
N SER A 275 29.28 -20.05 6.81
CA SER A 275 28.58 -21.33 6.77
C SER A 275 27.25 -21.27 7.53
N THR A 276 26.24 -21.89 6.95
CA THR A 276 24.90 -21.96 7.54
C THR A 276 24.75 -23.21 8.40
N ARG A 277 24.02 -23.07 9.50
CA ARG A 277 23.56 -24.15 10.37
C ARG A 277 22.06 -24.00 10.57
N ASP A 278 21.38 -25.13 10.73
CA ASP A 278 19.99 -25.13 11.15
C ASP A 278 19.87 -24.44 12.51
N GLY A 279 19.08 -23.37 12.56
CA GLY A 279 18.89 -22.57 13.76
C GLY A 279 18.18 -23.37 14.86
N GLN A 280 17.39 -24.39 14.51
CA GLN A 280 16.72 -25.26 15.49
C GLN A 280 17.71 -26.01 16.38
N SER A 281 18.91 -26.31 15.88
CA SER A 281 19.98 -26.95 16.66
C SER A 281 20.49 -26.10 17.84
N THR A 282 20.27 -24.78 17.78
CA THR A 282 20.65 -23.84 18.85
C THR A 282 19.53 -23.62 19.87
N LEU A 283 18.36 -24.22 19.64
CA LEU A 283 17.20 -24.12 20.50
C LEU A 283 17.16 -25.35 21.44
N PHE A 284 17.81 -25.27 22.59
CA PHE A 284 17.93 -26.40 23.53
C PHE A 284 16.65 -26.71 24.33
N PRO A 285 16.42 -27.98 24.73
CA PRO A 285 15.31 -28.34 25.62
C PRO A 285 15.41 -27.58 26.95
N GLY A 286 14.52 -26.62 27.17
CA GLY A 286 14.56 -25.68 28.31
C GLY A 286 14.70 -24.21 27.92
N ASN A 287 15.07 -23.91 26.67
CA ASN A 287 15.06 -22.54 26.18
C ASN A 287 13.62 -22.01 26.09
N THR A 288 13.45 -20.77 26.53
CA THR A 288 12.19 -20.04 26.40
C THR A 288 11.79 -19.91 24.94
N TYR A 289 10.54 -20.23 24.65
CA TYR A 289 9.87 -19.97 23.37
C TYR A 289 8.48 -19.47 23.69
N THR A 290 8.23 -18.21 23.36
CA THR A 290 6.96 -17.54 23.62
C THR A 290 6.44 -16.97 22.33
N VAL A 291 5.14 -17.12 22.11
CA VAL A 291 4.45 -16.59 20.96
C VAL A 291 3.33 -15.71 21.49
N SER A 292 3.18 -14.53 20.91
CA SER A 292 2.27 -13.49 21.39
C SER A 292 1.61 -12.79 20.21
N GLY A 293 0.60 -11.99 20.53
CA GLY A 293 -0.27 -11.38 19.54
C GLY A 293 -1.52 -12.20 19.28
N GLU A 294 -2.54 -11.56 18.73
CA GLU A 294 -3.85 -12.20 18.49
C GLU A 294 -3.73 -13.35 17.50
N ASP A 295 -2.86 -13.19 16.49
CA ASP A 295 -2.64 -14.14 15.40
C ASP A 295 -1.30 -14.89 15.53
N ARG A 296 -0.68 -14.84 16.72
CA ARG A 296 0.68 -15.38 16.92
C ARG A 296 1.70 -14.75 15.98
N GLU A 297 1.52 -13.46 15.67
CA GLU A 297 2.33 -12.70 14.75
C GLU A 297 3.68 -12.27 15.35
N ARG A 298 3.90 -12.48 16.66
CA ARG A 298 5.16 -12.21 17.35
C ARG A 298 5.69 -13.43 18.07
N ALA A 299 7.00 -13.63 18.01
CA ALA A 299 7.68 -14.65 18.78
C ALA A 299 8.92 -14.08 19.48
N GLU A 300 9.16 -14.50 20.71
CA GLU A 300 10.44 -14.35 21.39
C GLU A 300 10.96 -15.73 21.76
N PHE A 301 12.20 -16.01 21.38
CA PHE A 301 12.81 -17.30 21.62
C PHE A 301 14.30 -17.21 21.93
N VAL A 302 14.76 -18.10 22.81
CA VAL A 302 16.15 -18.13 23.26
C VAL A 302 16.94 -19.16 22.47
N VAL A 303 18.04 -18.73 21.86
CA VAL A 303 19.10 -19.60 21.32
C VAL A 303 20.25 -19.68 22.32
N SER A 304 20.87 -20.85 22.44
CA SER A 304 22.08 -21.03 23.24
C SER A 304 23.25 -21.34 22.34
N LEU A 305 24.36 -20.65 22.58
CA LEU A 305 25.55 -20.74 21.75
C LEU A 305 26.73 -21.16 22.62
N CYS A 306 27.40 -22.22 22.20
CA CYS A 306 28.55 -22.78 22.89
C CYS A 306 29.84 -22.16 22.35
N VAL A 307 30.69 -21.67 23.24
CA VAL A 307 31.93 -20.95 22.92
C VAL A 307 33.08 -21.44 23.79
N GLU A 308 34.30 -21.17 23.34
CA GLU A 308 35.53 -21.53 24.07
C GLU A 308 35.55 -20.94 25.48
N PRO A 309 36.22 -21.60 26.43
CA PRO A 309 36.20 -21.19 27.84
C PRO A 309 36.80 -19.79 28.06
N THR A 310 37.78 -19.41 27.24
CA THR A 310 38.46 -18.11 27.25
C THR A 310 37.75 -17.03 26.45
N SER A 311 36.66 -17.36 25.74
CA SER A 311 35.93 -16.39 24.93
C SER A 311 35.28 -15.33 25.81
N THR A 312 35.46 -14.07 25.45
CA THR A 312 34.83 -12.88 26.07
C THR A 312 33.87 -12.18 25.11
N THR A 313 33.76 -12.69 23.88
CA THR A 313 32.95 -12.10 22.81
C THR A 313 32.13 -13.17 22.11
N LEU A 314 30.99 -12.79 21.56
CA LEU A 314 30.14 -13.65 20.74
C LEU A 314 29.72 -12.86 19.51
N SER A 315 29.88 -13.46 18.34
CA SER A 315 29.28 -12.98 17.09
C SER A 315 28.34 -14.05 16.54
N GLY A 316 27.13 -13.65 16.18
CA GLY A 316 26.13 -14.50 15.56
C GLY A 316 25.41 -13.78 14.43
N GLY A 317 25.20 -14.47 13.31
CA GLY A 317 24.25 -14.06 12.28
C GLY A 317 23.04 -14.98 12.32
N PHE A 318 21.84 -14.42 12.18
CA PHE A 318 20.58 -15.17 12.18
C PHE A 318 19.68 -14.69 11.06
N TYR A 319 18.93 -15.59 10.46
CA TYR A 319 17.92 -15.22 9.47
C TYR A 319 16.80 -16.25 9.39
N PHE A 320 15.66 -15.83 8.83
CA PHE A 320 14.63 -16.73 8.32
C PHE A 320 14.64 -16.71 6.80
N THR A 321 14.27 -17.82 6.14
CA THR A 321 14.02 -17.80 4.68
C THR A 321 13.03 -16.69 4.33
N ASP A 322 13.34 -15.93 3.28
CA ASP A 322 12.60 -14.75 2.82
C ASP A 322 12.48 -13.60 3.85
N GLY A 323 13.17 -13.72 4.99
CA GLY A 323 13.24 -12.73 6.05
C GLY A 323 14.56 -11.95 6.05
N ASN A 324 14.70 -11.05 7.00
CA ASN A 324 15.92 -10.25 7.14
C ASN A 324 17.06 -11.03 7.80
N PHE A 325 18.28 -10.51 7.66
CA PHE A 325 19.45 -11.00 8.37
C PHE A 325 19.74 -10.12 9.58
N LEU A 326 19.81 -10.72 10.76
CA LEU A 326 20.17 -10.04 12.00
C LEU A 326 21.60 -10.38 12.40
N CYS A 327 22.43 -9.35 12.54
CA CYS A 327 23.73 -9.44 13.18
C CYS A 327 23.60 -9.21 14.68
N PHE A 328 24.25 -10.05 15.48
CA PHE A 328 24.33 -9.89 16.92
C PHE A 328 25.77 -10.03 17.41
N GLN A 329 26.22 -9.05 18.19
CA GLN A 329 27.50 -9.08 18.88
C GLN A 329 27.31 -8.79 20.37
N ALA A 330 27.98 -9.55 21.22
CA ALA A 330 27.96 -9.33 22.66
C ALA A 330 29.34 -9.55 23.27
N ASN A 331 29.74 -8.64 24.15
CA ASN A 331 30.88 -8.78 25.06
C ASN A 331 30.38 -9.28 26.42
N TYR A 332 31.13 -10.15 27.09
CA TYR A 332 30.75 -10.71 28.40
C TYR A 332 31.95 -11.17 29.24
#